data_AF-A0A6P8ECL9-F1
#
_entry.id   AF-A0A6P8ECL9-F1
#
_cell.length_a   1.000
_cell.length_b   1.000
_cell.length_c   1.000
_cell.angle_alpha   90.00
_cell.angle_beta   90.00
_cell.angle_gamma   90.00
#
_symmetry.space_group_name_H-M   'P 1'
#
loop_
_entity.id
_entity.type
_entity.pdbx_description
1 polymer ?
#
loop_
_entity_poly.entity_id
_entity_poly.type
_entity_poly.pdbx_seq_one_letter_code
_entity_poly.pdbx_strand_id
1 'polypeptide(L)'
;MADSVEQCRLLPTAALGANDHFARAFDLNHAVSDTEDDDSFTGTGTDTDTSSDGSEPTSSVSDCESGVSGNSTSYSSAAAAGSAGFPCFDDGMIRLSYGDKAHDLIKGRFVSGLGQLREKTTVAAIHRNCYSSPTAQARAQAFQIYLQATQKKRVGDANVKYAWYAASKEDMAKIMCFGFGHCGNTSNGLFGSGIYLSPDNHPLESVKFAPLDKDGMRHLLLCRVILGKSELIHPGSEQHHPSSEEFDSGVDSLSCPKKYIVWSTHMNTHVLPEYVVSFRMPCCLKGLLETQSPLRKPTSPWMPFSMLISELSKILPAPTIGSISKYHKDYKEKKISRQELIRKMRQFTGDKLLIAVIKSFRKTQGSK
;
A
#
# COMPACT_ATOMS: atom_id res chain seq x y z
N MET A 1 47.27 -6.36 -38.35
CA MET A 1 46.53 -5.51 -37.40
C MET A 1 45.07 -5.86 -37.60
N ALA A 2 44.55 -6.71 -36.72
CA ALA A 2 43.23 -7.32 -36.82
C ALA A 2 42.34 -6.81 -35.68
N ASP A 3 41.06 -6.70 -36.01
CA ASP A 3 39.93 -6.26 -35.18
C ASP A 3 39.84 -6.89 -33.79
N SER A 4 39.43 -6.10 -32.81
CA SER A 4 38.52 -6.53 -31.73
C SER A 4 38.05 -5.34 -30.89
N VAL A 5 36.79 -4.95 -31.07
CA VAL A 5 36.02 -4.23 -30.04
C VAL A 5 34.85 -5.15 -29.72
N GLU A 6 34.94 -5.83 -28.59
CA GLU A 6 33.92 -6.77 -28.11
C GLU A 6 32.59 -6.06 -27.84
N GLN A 7 31.55 -6.59 -28.49
CA GLN A 7 30.15 -6.30 -28.25
C GLN A 7 29.72 -6.74 -26.84
N CYS A 8 29.21 -5.79 -26.06
CA CYS A 8 28.28 -6.08 -24.97
C CYS A 8 27.06 -6.85 -25.52
N ARG A 9 27.05 -8.17 -25.34
CA ARG A 9 25.91 -9.03 -25.66
C ARG A 9 24.75 -8.70 -24.71
N LEU A 10 23.78 -7.95 -25.23
CA LEU A 10 22.43 -7.92 -24.67
C LEU A 10 21.84 -9.34 -24.74
N LEU A 11 21.33 -9.82 -23.61
CA LEU A 11 20.63 -11.11 -23.53
C LEU A 11 19.37 -11.08 -24.43
N PRO A 12 19.02 -12.19 -25.10
CA PRO A 12 17.87 -12.21 -26.01
C PRO A 12 16.54 -12.01 -25.27
N THR A 13 15.74 -11.12 -25.83
CA THR A 13 14.32 -10.87 -25.51
C THR A 13 13.46 -12.08 -25.90
N ALA A 14 13.56 -13.18 -25.17
CA ALA A 14 12.72 -14.35 -25.39
C ALA A 14 12.55 -15.16 -24.10
N ALA A 15 11.57 -14.77 -23.28
CA ALA A 15 10.70 -15.66 -22.50
C ALA A 15 9.93 -14.87 -21.42
N LEU A 16 9.01 -13.99 -21.82
CA LEU A 16 7.85 -13.68 -20.98
C LEU A 16 6.81 -14.81 -21.15
N GLY A 17 7.21 -16.02 -20.79
CA GLY A 17 6.33 -17.17 -20.62
C GLY A 17 5.52 -17.02 -19.33
N ALA A 18 4.67 -15.99 -19.28
CA ALA A 18 4.05 -15.56 -18.04
C ALA A 18 2.92 -16.48 -17.53
N ASN A 19 2.36 -17.32 -18.39
CA ASN A 19 1.24 -18.18 -18.01
C ASN A 19 1.69 -19.39 -17.16
N ASP A 20 2.92 -19.88 -17.37
CA ASP A 20 3.46 -21.04 -16.63
C ASP A 20 4.13 -20.62 -15.30
N HIS A 21 4.75 -19.43 -15.27
CA HIS A 21 5.31 -18.84 -14.06
C HIS A 21 4.25 -18.44 -13.03
N PHE A 22 3.08 -17.99 -13.50
CA PHE A 22 1.95 -17.68 -12.62
C PHE A 22 1.47 -18.96 -11.90
N ALA A 23 1.14 -20.03 -12.63
CA ALA A 23 0.69 -21.29 -12.03
C ALA A 23 1.74 -21.86 -11.05
N ARG A 24 3.03 -21.90 -11.43
CA ARG A 24 4.11 -22.42 -10.57
C ARG A 24 4.35 -21.58 -9.31
N ALA A 25 4.36 -20.25 -9.42
CA ALA A 25 4.50 -19.38 -8.25
C ALA A 25 3.28 -19.45 -7.32
N PHE A 26 2.10 -19.76 -7.87
CA PHE A 26 0.88 -20.01 -7.10
C PHE A 26 0.89 -21.37 -6.39
N ASP A 27 1.34 -22.43 -7.05
CA ASP A 27 1.40 -23.79 -6.47
C ASP A 27 2.45 -23.90 -5.36
N LEU A 28 3.62 -23.25 -5.51
CA LEU A 28 4.65 -23.16 -4.48
C LEU A 28 4.15 -22.49 -3.18
N ASN A 29 3.16 -21.59 -3.28
CA ASN A 29 2.57 -20.94 -2.11
C ASN A 29 1.58 -21.83 -1.33
N HIS A 30 1.17 -22.98 -1.86
CA HIS A 30 0.27 -23.94 -1.20
C HIS A 30 0.99 -25.20 -0.68
N ALA A 31 2.23 -25.46 -1.09
CA ALA A 31 2.96 -26.65 -0.68
C ALA A 31 3.66 -26.55 0.69
N VAL A 32 3.56 -25.41 1.40
CA VAL A 32 4.26 -25.17 2.68
C VAL A 32 3.29 -25.19 3.88
N SER A 33 2.38 -26.14 3.88
CA SER A 33 1.64 -26.55 5.08
C SER A 33 1.53 -28.07 5.04
N ASP A 34 2.56 -28.71 5.57
CA ASP A 34 2.59 -30.06 6.16
C ASP A 34 3.98 -30.67 5.93
N THR A 35 4.83 -30.58 6.95
CA THR A 35 5.74 -31.65 7.37
C THR A 35 6.43 -31.24 8.68
N GLU A 36 6.19 -32.04 9.71
CA GLU A 36 6.85 -32.03 11.01
C GLU A 36 8.22 -32.74 10.90
N ASP A 37 9.17 -32.21 11.67
CA ASP A 37 10.36 -32.80 12.33
C ASP A 37 11.04 -34.06 11.78
N ASP A 38 12.38 -33.98 11.58
CA ASP A 38 13.30 -34.82 12.37
C ASP A 38 14.75 -34.28 12.42
N ASP A 39 15.37 -34.48 13.58
CA ASP A 39 16.69 -34.00 14.01
C ASP A 39 17.89 -34.84 13.48
N SER A 40 19.08 -34.22 13.44
CA SER A 40 20.36 -34.71 14.04
C SER A 40 21.68 -34.43 13.28
N PHE A 41 22.45 -33.48 13.84
CA PHE A 41 23.85 -33.51 14.35
C PHE A 41 25.11 -34.04 13.57
N THR A 42 26.21 -33.28 13.80
CA THR A 42 27.69 -33.47 13.57
C THR A 42 28.28 -33.33 12.15
N GLY A 43 29.44 -32.70 11.89
CA GLY A 43 30.42 -32.01 12.74
C GLY A 43 31.69 -31.57 11.96
N THR A 44 32.35 -30.51 12.48
CA THR A 44 33.81 -30.19 12.55
C THR A 44 34.75 -30.01 11.32
N GLY A 45 35.53 -28.91 11.37
CA GLY A 45 36.93 -28.76 10.88
C GLY A 45 37.19 -27.45 10.09
N THR A 46 37.70 -26.35 10.69
CA THR A 46 39.13 -25.89 10.80
C THR A 46 39.86 -25.76 9.44
N ASP A 47 40.67 -24.78 9.07
CA ASP A 47 41.19 -23.48 9.54
C ASP A 47 41.95 -22.89 8.32
N THR A 48 42.20 -21.58 8.26
CA THR A 48 43.53 -20.93 8.07
C THR A 48 43.46 -19.52 7.45
N ASP A 49 44.18 -18.64 8.15
CA ASP A 49 44.46 -17.21 7.89
C ASP A 49 45.34 -16.95 6.67
N THR A 50 45.42 -15.68 6.23
CA THR A 50 46.68 -14.90 6.07
C THR A 50 46.43 -13.47 5.53
N SER A 51 46.76 -12.47 6.38
CA SER A 51 47.36 -11.10 6.20
C SER A 51 47.26 -10.33 4.86
N SER A 52 47.41 -9.00 4.73
CA SER A 52 47.49 -7.77 5.56
C SER A 52 47.82 -6.62 4.59
N ASP A 53 47.57 -5.37 5.03
CA ASP A 53 48.17 -4.10 4.54
C ASP A 53 47.57 -3.50 3.25
N GLY A 54 47.26 -2.21 3.11
CA GLY A 54 47.47 -1.01 3.92
C GLY A 54 47.54 0.21 2.96
N SER A 55 47.13 1.40 3.43
CA SER A 55 47.37 2.75 2.86
C SER A 55 46.25 3.42 2.03
N GLU A 56 45.54 4.34 2.69
CA GLU A 56 45.06 5.65 2.17
C GLU A 56 46.22 6.70 2.26
N PRO A 57 46.15 7.99 1.81
CA PRO A 57 44.96 8.83 1.52
C PRO A 57 45.07 9.82 0.31
N THR A 58 43.98 10.58 0.10
CA THR A 58 43.89 12.05 -0.16
C THR A 58 43.04 12.52 -1.36
N SER A 59 42.04 13.35 -1.00
CA SER A 59 41.49 14.55 -1.65
C SER A 59 41.32 14.64 -3.17
N SER A 60 40.07 14.88 -3.59
CA SER A 60 39.68 16.17 -4.22
C SER A 60 38.17 16.21 -4.44
N VAL A 61 37.54 17.18 -3.78
CA VAL A 61 36.19 17.67 -4.08
C VAL A 61 36.23 18.39 -5.43
N SER A 62 35.28 18.06 -6.32
CA SER A 62 35.07 18.76 -7.58
C SER A 62 33.68 19.37 -7.55
N ASP A 63 33.66 20.69 -7.39
CA ASP A 63 32.48 21.53 -7.53
C ASP A 63 32.15 21.68 -9.02
N CYS A 64 31.03 21.11 -9.45
CA CYS A 64 30.47 21.37 -10.77
C CYS A 64 29.35 22.43 -10.66
N GLU A 65 29.74 23.70 -10.76
CA GLU A 65 28.83 24.75 -11.19
C GLU A 65 28.48 24.53 -12.67
N SER A 66 27.18 24.47 -12.98
CA SER A 66 26.71 24.60 -14.35
C SER A 66 25.47 25.48 -14.36
N GLY A 67 25.73 26.78 -14.49
CA GLY A 67 24.74 27.71 -14.98
C GLY A 67 24.56 27.51 -16.48
N VAL A 68 23.33 27.23 -16.91
CA VAL A 68 22.90 27.50 -18.28
C VAL A 68 21.61 28.32 -18.23
N SER A 69 21.84 29.57 -18.57
CA SER A 69 20.96 30.57 -19.18
C SER A 69 19.69 30.02 -19.82
N GLY A 70 18.56 30.58 -19.40
CA GLY A 70 17.30 30.48 -20.13
C GLY A 70 17.42 31.17 -21.50
N ASN A 71 16.92 30.51 -22.53
CA ASN A 71 16.49 31.20 -23.74
C ASN A 71 15.07 30.77 -24.07
N SER A 72 14.15 31.66 -23.74
CA SER A 72 12.78 31.66 -24.24
C SER A 72 12.83 31.73 -25.77
N THR A 73 12.29 30.73 -26.45
CA THR A 73 11.84 30.93 -27.82
C THR A 73 10.51 30.21 -28.01
N SER A 74 9.51 31.07 -28.05
CA SER A 74 8.10 30.81 -28.33
C SER A 74 7.91 30.15 -29.69
N TYR A 75 7.23 29.01 -29.69
CA TYR A 75 6.40 28.57 -30.82
C TYR A 75 4.95 28.73 -30.36
N SER A 76 4.30 29.75 -30.92
CA SER A 76 2.88 30.02 -30.69
C SER A 76 2.03 29.32 -31.75
N SER A 77 0.81 28.99 -31.30
CA SER A 77 -0.37 28.50 -32.02
C SER A 77 -0.47 26.97 -32.17
N ALA A 78 -1.58 26.31 -31.83
CA ALA A 78 -2.94 26.79 -31.62
C ALA A 78 -3.62 26.11 -30.41
N ALA A 79 -4.52 26.89 -29.81
CA ALA A 79 -5.29 26.54 -28.64
C ALA A 79 -6.21 25.32 -28.85
N ALA A 80 -6.12 24.38 -27.93
CA ALA A 80 -7.28 23.68 -27.38
C ALA A 80 -7.05 23.55 -25.87
N ALA A 81 -7.43 24.61 -25.15
CA ALA A 81 -7.67 24.53 -23.72
C ALA A 81 -8.87 23.59 -23.50
N GLY A 82 -8.59 22.34 -23.19
CA GLY A 82 -9.57 21.33 -22.85
C GLY A 82 -8.84 20.17 -22.17
N SER A 83 -8.88 20.15 -20.83
CA SER A 83 -8.46 19.05 -19.94
C SER A 83 -7.42 18.09 -20.53
N ALA A 84 -6.13 18.26 -20.19
CA ALA A 84 -5.12 17.23 -20.40
C ALA A 84 -5.56 15.96 -19.65
N GLY A 85 -6.28 15.09 -20.36
CA GLY A 85 -6.82 13.86 -19.82
C GLY A 85 -5.65 12.95 -19.45
N PHE A 86 -5.64 12.46 -18.22
CA PHE A 86 -4.80 11.32 -17.88
C PHE A 86 -5.08 10.17 -18.87
N PRO A 87 -4.05 9.36 -19.22
CA PRO A 87 -4.25 8.19 -20.08
C PRO A 87 -5.43 7.36 -19.58
N CYS A 88 -6.24 6.87 -20.51
CA CYS A 88 -7.41 6.08 -20.17
C CYS A 88 -6.95 4.83 -19.40
N PHE A 89 -7.77 4.37 -18.45
CA PHE A 89 -7.49 3.21 -17.61
C PHE A 89 -7.15 1.92 -18.41
N ASP A 90 -7.60 1.84 -19.67
CA ASP A 90 -7.36 0.70 -20.55
C ASP A 90 -6.08 0.80 -21.39
N ASP A 91 -5.38 1.94 -21.37
CA ASP A 91 -4.14 2.12 -22.13
C ASP A 91 -3.01 1.26 -21.53
N GLY A 92 -2.59 0.22 -22.26
CA GLY A 92 -1.57 -0.75 -21.83
C GLY A 92 -2.09 -1.97 -21.05
N MET A 93 -3.41 -2.15 -20.94
CA MET A 93 -4.03 -3.30 -20.28
C MET A 93 -4.74 -4.21 -21.29
N ILE A 94 -4.63 -5.53 -21.13
CA ILE A 94 -5.37 -6.51 -21.96
C ILE A 94 -6.43 -7.17 -21.10
N ARG A 95 -7.69 -7.14 -21.55
CA ARG A 95 -8.78 -7.88 -20.92
C ARG A 95 -8.59 -9.38 -21.13
N LEU A 96 -8.58 -10.14 -20.05
CA LEU A 96 -8.50 -11.60 -20.12
C LEU A 96 -9.86 -12.17 -20.54
N SER A 97 -9.83 -13.14 -21.45
CA SER A 97 -11.01 -13.85 -21.94
C SER A 97 -11.50 -14.89 -20.93
N TYR A 98 -12.80 -15.22 -20.99
CA TYR A 98 -13.35 -16.33 -20.22
C TYR A 98 -12.73 -17.66 -20.72
N GLY A 99 -12.26 -18.52 -19.81
CA GLY A 99 -11.50 -19.73 -20.14
C GLY A 99 -9.98 -19.54 -20.19
N ASP A 100 -9.48 -18.32 -20.03
CA ASP A 100 -8.05 -18.10 -19.75
C ASP A 100 -7.72 -18.60 -18.33
N LYS A 101 -6.65 -19.39 -18.19
CA LYS A 101 -6.26 -20.00 -16.91
C LYS A 101 -6.03 -18.97 -15.80
N ALA A 102 -5.40 -17.83 -16.13
CA ALA A 102 -5.15 -16.78 -15.16
C ALA A 102 -6.45 -16.05 -14.80
N HIS A 103 -7.31 -15.79 -15.78
CA HIS A 103 -8.65 -15.25 -15.52
C HIS A 103 -9.41 -16.12 -14.52
N ASP A 104 -9.48 -17.43 -14.77
CA ASP A 104 -10.29 -18.34 -13.96
C ASP A 104 -9.69 -18.54 -12.56
N LEU A 105 -8.37 -18.59 -12.44
CA LEU A 105 -7.70 -18.68 -11.13
C LEU A 105 -7.92 -17.41 -10.31
N ILE A 106 -7.70 -16.23 -10.88
CA ILE A 106 -7.86 -14.94 -10.19
C ILE A 106 -9.31 -14.76 -9.78
N LYS A 107 -10.25 -15.03 -10.69
CA LYS A 107 -11.69 -14.97 -10.40
C LYS A 107 -12.07 -15.94 -9.28
N GLY A 108 -11.62 -17.19 -9.37
CA GLY A 108 -11.89 -18.23 -8.37
C GLY A 108 -11.42 -17.82 -6.98
N ARG A 109 -10.14 -17.44 -6.86
CA ARG A 109 -9.53 -16.99 -5.59
C ARG A 109 -10.19 -15.76 -5.02
N PHE A 110 -10.44 -14.75 -5.87
CA PHE A 110 -11.12 -13.53 -5.45
C PHE A 110 -12.49 -13.87 -4.87
N VAL A 111 -13.33 -14.59 -5.61
CA VAL A 111 -14.71 -14.92 -5.20
C VAL A 111 -14.74 -15.83 -3.97
N SER A 112 -13.85 -16.82 -3.87
CA SER A 112 -13.78 -17.70 -2.70
C SER A 112 -13.40 -16.95 -1.43
N GLY A 113 -12.52 -15.95 -1.54
CA GLY A 113 -12.08 -15.12 -0.42
C GLY A 113 -13.12 -14.09 0.07
N LEU A 114 -14.28 -13.96 -0.59
CA LEU A 114 -15.35 -13.05 -0.17
C LEU A 114 -16.34 -13.68 0.82
N GLY A 115 -16.22 -14.98 1.11
CA GLY A 115 -17.11 -15.70 2.01
C GLY A 115 -18.58 -15.57 1.62
N GLN A 116 -19.41 -15.06 2.53
CA GLN A 116 -20.86 -14.90 2.31
C GLN A 116 -21.24 -13.90 1.20
N LEU A 117 -20.29 -13.05 0.78
CA LEU A 117 -20.53 -12.06 -0.29
C LEU A 117 -20.33 -12.64 -1.69
N ARG A 118 -19.86 -13.89 -1.82
CA ARG A 118 -19.56 -14.53 -3.10
C ARG A 118 -20.75 -14.49 -4.08
N GLU A 119 -21.96 -14.80 -3.60
CA GLU A 119 -23.19 -14.90 -4.42
C GLU A 119 -23.74 -13.53 -4.81
N LYS A 120 -23.31 -12.50 -4.09
CA LYS A 120 -23.72 -11.12 -4.30
C LYS A 120 -22.68 -10.34 -5.12
N THR A 121 -21.58 -10.98 -5.51
CA THR A 121 -20.49 -10.32 -6.21
C THR A 121 -20.43 -10.78 -7.66
N THR A 122 -20.43 -9.81 -8.58
CA THR A 122 -20.26 -10.04 -10.00
C THR A 122 -18.93 -9.47 -10.45
N VAL A 123 -17.99 -10.35 -10.82
CA VAL A 123 -16.74 -9.93 -11.48
C VAL A 123 -17.06 -9.55 -12.92
N ALA A 124 -16.85 -8.29 -13.28
CA ALA A 124 -17.16 -7.74 -14.59
C ALA A 124 -16.01 -7.95 -15.59
N ALA A 125 -14.78 -7.76 -15.15
CA ALA A 125 -13.60 -7.93 -15.99
C ALA A 125 -12.35 -8.15 -15.15
N ILE A 126 -11.39 -8.87 -15.71
CA ILE A 126 -10.02 -8.97 -15.23
C ILE A 126 -9.11 -8.50 -16.36
N HIS A 127 -8.28 -7.51 -16.06
CA HIS A 127 -7.32 -6.97 -17.01
C HIS A 127 -5.91 -7.29 -16.55
N ARG A 128 -5.02 -7.57 -17.50
CA ARG A 128 -3.61 -7.83 -17.26
C ARG A 128 -2.77 -6.65 -17.73
N ASN A 129 -1.83 -6.23 -16.88
CA ASN A 129 -0.84 -5.23 -17.22
C ASN A 129 0.19 -5.83 -18.18
N CYS A 130 0.33 -5.24 -19.36
CA CYS A 130 1.24 -5.71 -20.39
C CYS A 130 2.56 -4.95 -20.40
N TYR A 131 2.73 -3.95 -19.53
CA TYR A 131 3.94 -3.14 -19.44
C TYR A 131 4.34 -2.57 -20.80
N SER A 132 3.38 -2.07 -21.58
CA SER A 132 3.60 -1.70 -22.98
C SER A 132 4.51 -0.48 -23.17
N SER A 133 4.53 0.45 -22.20
CA SER A 133 5.38 1.66 -22.27
C SER A 133 6.81 1.40 -21.78
N PRO A 134 7.83 2.11 -22.30
CA PRO A 134 9.22 1.95 -21.84
C PRO A 134 9.38 2.13 -20.33
N THR A 135 8.67 3.09 -19.74
CA THR A 135 8.70 3.32 -18.28
C THR A 135 8.05 2.18 -17.50
N ALA A 136 7.00 1.55 -18.04
CA ALA A 136 6.39 0.37 -17.42
C ALA A 136 7.32 -0.85 -17.49
N GLN A 137 8.01 -1.04 -18.63
CA GLN A 137 9.04 -2.09 -18.77
C GLN A 137 10.19 -1.89 -17.78
N ALA A 138 10.68 -0.65 -17.65
CA ALA A 138 11.73 -0.31 -16.69
C ALA A 138 11.32 -0.62 -15.25
N ARG A 139 10.07 -0.35 -14.85
CA ARG A 139 9.55 -0.73 -13.52
C ARG A 139 9.48 -2.24 -13.33
N ALA A 140 9.02 -2.98 -14.34
CA ALA A 140 8.98 -4.45 -14.28
C ALA A 140 10.40 -5.05 -14.18
N GLN A 141 11.38 -4.49 -14.91
CA GLN A 141 12.78 -4.88 -14.81
C GLN A 141 13.38 -4.52 -13.44
N ALA A 142 13.09 -3.34 -12.91
CA ALA A 142 13.53 -2.95 -11.57
C ALA A 142 13.00 -3.94 -10.52
N PHE A 143 11.71 -4.30 -10.59
CA PHE A 143 11.15 -5.33 -9.71
C PHE A 143 11.92 -6.66 -9.80
N GLN A 144 12.29 -7.09 -11.01
CA GLN A 144 13.05 -8.32 -11.21
C GLN A 144 14.48 -8.25 -10.61
N ILE A 145 15.13 -7.09 -10.70
CA ILE A 145 16.45 -6.86 -10.08
C ILE A 145 16.34 -6.94 -8.56
N TYR A 146 15.37 -6.25 -7.96
CA TYR A 146 15.15 -6.29 -6.51
C TYR A 146 14.72 -7.68 -6.03
N LEU A 147 13.96 -8.43 -6.82
CA LEU A 147 13.65 -9.83 -6.53
C LEU A 147 14.94 -10.65 -6.37
N GLN A 148 15.85 -10.56 -7.33
CA GLN A 148 17.13 -11.29 -7.27
C GLN A 148 18.00 -10.82 -6.10
N ALA A 149 18.03 -9.51 -5.82
CA ALA A 149 18.78 -8.96 -4.70
C ALA A 149 18.25 -9.48 -3.36
N THR A 150 16.93 -9.49 -3.16
CA THR A 150 16.31 -10.01 -1.94
C THR A 150 16.50 -11.51 -1.80
N GLN A 151 16.41 -12.29 -2.89
CA GLN A 151 16.73 -13.72 -2.87
C GLN A 151 18.15 -13.98 -2.37
N LYS A 152 19.14 -13.23 -2.87
CA LYS A 152 20.53 -13.32 -2.42
C LYS A 152 20.68 -12.93 -0.95
N LYS A 153 20.01 -11.86 -0.51
CA LYS A 153 20.03 -11.38 0.87
C LYS A 153 19.39 -12.38 1.86
N ARG A 154 18.40 -13.17 1.41
CA ARG A 154 17.54 -14.03 2.25
C ARG A 154 17.71 -15.52 1.98
N VAL A 155 18.96 -15.97 1.81
CA VAL A 155 19.32 -17.40 1.70
C VAL A 155 18.48 -18.12 0.62
N GLY A 156 18.21 -17.43 -0.49
CA GLY A 156 17.47 -17.95 -1.64
C GLY A 156 15.97 -17.65 -1.67
N ASP A 157 15.34 -17.19 -0.58
CA ASP A 157 13.89 -16.93 -0.53
C ASP A 157 13.54 -15.44 -0.40
N ALA A 158 13.01 -14.86 -1.47
CA ALA A 158 12.50 -13.48 -1.46
C ALA A 158 11.07 -13.35 -0.91
N ASN A 159 10.42 -14.45 -0.53
CA ASN A 159 9.06 -14.48 0.00
C ASN A 159 8.09 -13.67 -0.89
N VAL A 160 8.00 -14.07 -2.16
CA VAL A 160 7.17 -13.38 -3.15
C VAL A 160 5.73 -13.84 -3.03
N LYS A 161 4.81 -12.89 -2.81
CA LYS A 161 3.38 -13.16 -2.65
C LYS A 161 2.55 -12.31 -3.60
N TYR A 162 1.33 -12.78 -3.85
CA TYR A 162 0.29 -11.94 -4.43
C TYR A 162 -0.48 -11.21 -3.33
N ALA A 163 -0.88 -9.98 -3.60
CA ALA A 163 -1.62 -9.17 -2.63
C ALA A 163 -2.55 -8.17 -3.32
N TRP A 164 -3.69 -7.89 -2.68
CA TRP A 164 -4.73 -6.99 -3.14
C TRP A 164 -4.51 -5.58 -2.64
N TYR A 165 -4.55 -4.61 -3.55
CA TYR A 165 -4.51 -3.19 -3.24
C TYR A 165 -5.77 -2.48 -3.74
N ALA A 166 -6.40 -1.70 -2.87
CA ALA A 166 -7.62 -0.96 -3.17
C ALA A 166 -7.30 0.48 -3.55
N ALA A 167 -7.83 0.94 -4.68
CA ALA A 167 -7.68 2.31 -5.16
C ALA A 167 -8.87 2.75 -6.03
N SER A 168 -8.98 4.06 -6.26
CA SER A 168 -9.89 4.59 -7.27
C SER A 168 -9.40 4.23 -8.67
N LYS A 169 -10.32 4.24 -9.65
CA LYS A 169 -9.96 3.99 -11.06
C LYS A 169 -8.91 5.00 -11.54
N GLU A 170 -9.05 6.27 -11.11
CA GLU A 170 -8.13 7.36 -11.41
C GLU A 170 -6.74 7.14 -10.77
N ASP A 171 -6.68 6.70 -9.52
CA ASP A 171 -5.40 6.43 -8.86
C ASP A 171 -4.73 5.17 -9.39
N MET A 172 -5.50 4.16 -9.80
CA MET A 172 -4.94 2.99 -10.50
C MET A 172 -4.29 3.40 -11.81
N ALA A 173 -4.93 4.24 -12.62
CA ALA A 173 -4.35 4.74 -13.86
C ALA A 173 -3.03 5.49 -13.59
N LYS A 174 -2.98 6.33 -12.55
CA LYS A 174 -1.74 7.00 -12.11
C LYS A 174 -0.68 6.00 -11.68
N ILE A 175 -1.03 4.97 -10.91
CA ILE A 175 -0.10 3.92 -10.47
C ILE A 175 0.49 3.20 -11.69
N MET A 176 -0.35 2.85 -12.68
CA MET A 176 0.12 2.18 -13.89
C MET A 176 1.07 3.06 -14.71
N CYS A 177 0.85 4.38 -14.76
CA CYS A 177 1.68 5.31 -15.53
C CYS A 177 2.98 5.69 -14.79
N PHE A 178 2.86 6.06 -13.52
CA PHE A 178 3.90 6.76 -12.76
C PHE A 178 4.47 5.94 -11.59
N GLY A 179 3.90 4.77 -11.30
CA GLY A 179 4.22 4.00 -10.10
C GLY A 179 3.42 4.45 -8.88
N PHE A 180 3.67 3.80 -7.74
CA PHE A 180 3.08 4.18 -6.47
C PHE A 180 3.64 5.54 -6.03
N GLY A 181 2.75 6.51 -5.89
CA GLY A 181 3.08 7.84 -5.36
C GLY A 181 2.90 7.89 -3.85
N HIS A 182 3.57 8.86 -3.22
CA HIS A 182 3.36 9.15 -1.80
C HIS A 182 1.95 9.72 -1.60
N CYS A 183 0.99 8.87 -1.25
CA CYS A 183 -0.36 9.29 -0.91
C CYS A 183 -0.33 9.91 0.50
N GLY A 184 -0.08 11.23 0.57
CA GLY A 184 -0.38 12.01 1.76
C GLY A 184 -1.86 11.81 2.10
N ASN A 185 -2.14 11.09 3.19
CA ASN A 185 -3.46 10.73 3.71
C ASN A 185 -4.13 9.45 3.17
N THR A 186 -3.42 8.32 3.03
CA THR A 186 -4.13 7.06 3.30
C THR A 186 -4.45 7.01 4.79
N SER A 187 -5.73 7.00 5.12
CA SER A 187 -6.28 7.14 6.47
C SER A 187 -5.93 6.01 7.45
N ASN A 188 -4.96 5.16 7.10
CA ASN A 188 -4.68 3.89 7.76
C ASN A 188 -3.20 3.75 8.15
N GLY A 189 -2.45 4.85 8.32
CA GLY A 189 -1.08 4.91 8.89
C GLY A 189 -0.94 4.37 10.32
N LEU A 190 -1.75 3.37 10.68
CA LEU A 190 -1.72 2.62 11.92
C LEU A 190 -0.43 1.80 12.02
N PHE A 191 0.18 1.37 10.91
CA PHE A 191 1.37 0.52 10.94
C PHE A 191 2.54 1.18 10.20
N GLY A 192 2.65 2.51 10.30
CA GLY A 192 3.69 3.29 9.63
C GLY A 192 3.31 3.86 8.26
N SER A 193 4.29 4.46 7.61
CA SER A 193 4.20 5.10 6.30
C SER A 193 4.63 4.13 5.21
N GLY A 194 3.66 3.71 4.40
CA GLY A 194 3.86 2.76 3.32
C GLY A 194 2.55 2.47 2.60
N ILE A 195 2.62 1.55 1.65
CA ILE A 195 1.44 1.00 1.00
C ILE A 195 0.98 -0.26 1.74
N TYR A 196 -0.34 -0.40 1.83
CA TYR A 196 -1.01 -1.47 2.56
C TYR A 196 -1.71 -2.38 1.58
N LEU A 197 -1.32 -3.65 1.56
CA LEU A 197 -1.95 -4.66 0.73
C LEU A 197 -2.53 -5.76 1.61
N SER A 198 -3.64 -6.37 1.21
CA SER A 198 -4.12 -7.59 1.88
C SER A 198 -3.62 -8.82 1.14
N PRO A 199 -3.29 -9.92 1.83
CA PRO A 199 -2.91 -11.18 1.21
C PRO A 199 -3.92 -11.67 0.17
N ASP A 200 -3.48 -12.46 -0.81
CA ASP A 200 -4.32 -12.99 -1.89
C ASP A 200 -5.54 -13.80 -1.39
N ASN A 201 -5.39 -14.49 -0.27
CA ASN A 201 -6.46 -15.24 0.41
C ASN A 201 -7.38 -14.38 1.30
N HIS A 202 -7.13 -13.07 1.45
CA HIS A 202 -7.93 -12.13 2.24
C HIS A 202 -8.43 -10.92 1.42
N PRO A 203 -9.03 -11.10 0.21
CA PRO A 203 -9.47 -9.98 -0.63
C PRO A 203 -10.48 -9.06 0.05
N LEU A 204 -11.25 -9.60 1.00
CA LEU A 204 -12.26 -8.88 1.76
C LEU A 204 -11.70 -7.66 2.48
N GLU A 205 -10.46 -7.73 2.97
CA GLU A 205 -9.81 -6.61 3.66
C GLU A 205 -9.60 -5.42 2.72
N SER A 206 -9.21 -5.65 1.47
CA SER A 206 -9.08 -4.58 0.46
C SER A 206 -10.44 -4.14 -0.08
N VAL A 207 -11.39 -5.05 -0.28
CA VAL A 207 -12.75 -4.72 -0.77
C VAL A 207 -13.47 -3.70 0.12
N LYS A 208 -13.29 -3.77 1.45
CA LYS A 208 -13.86 -2.82 2.42
C LYS A 208 -13.51 -1.37 2.11
N PHE A 209 -12.32 -1.13 1.55
CA PHE A 209 -11.78 0.20 1.29
C PHE A 209 -11.82 0.60 -0.19
N ALA A 210 -12.21 -0.31 -1.10
CA ALA A 210 -12.30 -0.02 -2.52
C ALA A 210 -13.41 1.01 -2.82
N PRO A 211 -13.09 2.21 -3.34
CA PRO A 211 -14.08 3.22 -3.69
C PRO A 211 -14.93 2.77 -4.89
N LEU A 212 -16.15 3.32 -5.00
CA LEU A 212 -17.00 3.17 -6.18
C LEU A 212 -16.55 4.17 -7.26
N ASP A 213 -16.53 3.73 -8.51
CA ASP A 213 -16.40 4.61 -9.67
C ASP A 213 -17.76 5.23 -10.06
N LYS A 214 -17.76 6.00 -11.15
CA LYS A 214 -18.96 6.69 -11.67
C LYS A 214 -20.05 5.72 -12.13
N ASP A 215 -19.69 4.49 -12.49
CA ASP A 215 -20.58 3.44 -13.01
C ASP A 215 -21.02 2.44 -11.90
N GLY A 216 -20.70 2.76 -10.64
CA GLY A 216 -20.98 1.91 -9.49
C GLY A 216 -20.13 0.65 -9.42
N MET A 217 -19.00 0.62 -10.13
CA MET A 217 -18.02 -0.46 -10.13
C MET A 217 -16.93 -0.21 -9.08
N ARG A 218 -16.34 -1.29 -8.57
CA ARG A 218 -15.15 -1.26 -7.72
C ARG A 218 -14.00 -1.93 -8.46
N HIS A 219 -12.79 -1.52 -8.13
CA HIS A 219 -11.57 -2.06 -8.72
C HIS A 219 -10.59 -2.44 -7.63
N LEU A 220 -9.88 -3.55 -7.81
CA LEU A 220 -8.70 -3.93 -7.02
C LEU A 220 -7.51 -4.18 -7.95
N LEU A 221 -6.33 -3.76 -7.52
CA LEU A 221 -5.06 -4.21 -8.08
C LEU A 221 -4.67 -5.52 -7.42
N LEU A 222 -4.30 -6.51 -8.23
CA LEU A 222 -3.56 -7.68 -7.79
C LEU A 222 -2.10 -7.45 -8.14
N CYS A 223 -1.28 -7.32 -7.09
CA CYS A 223 0.13 -7.03 -7.21
C CYS A 223 0.96 -8.25 -6.84
N ARG A 224 2.10 -8.43 -7.52
CA ARG A 224 3.18 -9.28 -7.03
C ARG A 224 4.05 -8.45 -6.09
N VAL A 225 4.35 -9.00 -4.91
CA VAL A 225 5.01 -8.29 -3.81
C VAL A 225 6.19 -9.10 -3.30
N ILE A 226 7.35 -8.46 -3.17
CA ILE A 226 8.53 -9.02 -2.51
C ILE A 226 8.43 -8.66 -1.02
N LEU A 227 8.15 -9.64 -0.16
CA LEU A 227 8.05 -9.40 1.29
C LEU A 227 9.39 -9.62 2.01
N GLY A 228 10.26 -10.49 1.47
CA GLY A 228 11.50 -10.88 2.14
C GLY A 228 11.24 -11.34 3.58
N LYS A 229 12.12 -10.91 4.51
CA LYS A 229 11.91 -11.12 5.94
C LYS A 229 11.02 -10.02 6.50
N SER A 230 9.82 -10.40 6.94
CA SER A 230 8.85 -9.44 7.48
C SER A 230 8.98 -9.24 8.98
N GLU A 231 8.78 -8.01 9.45
CA GLU A 231 8.67 -7.66 10.88
C GLU A 231 7.21 -7.48 11.30
N LEU A 232 6.92 -7.77 12.57
CA LEU A 232 5.63 -7.49 13.18
C LEU A 232 5.51 -6.00 13.49
N ILE A 233 4.53 -5.33 12.88
CA ILE A 233 4.27 -3.92 13.13
C ILE A 233 3.08 -3.77 14.07
N HIS A 234 3.26 -2.93 15.07
CA HIS A 234 2.20 -2.63 16.04
C HIS A 234 1.38 -1.41 15.60
N PRO A 235 0.06 -1.39 15.88
CA PRO A 235 -0.77 -0.22 15.67
C PRO A 235 -0.21 1.01 16.41
N GLY A 236 -0.12 2.16 15.73
CA GLY A 236 0.51 3.40 16.19
C GLY A 236 1.97 3.58 15.75
N SER A 237 2.55 2.66 14.98
CA SER A 237 3.92 2.83 14.47
C SER A 237 4.03 4.02 13.50
N GLU A 238 5.14 4.76 13.62
CA GLU A 238 5.52 5.87 12.73
C GLU A 238 6.65 5.48 11.75
N GLN A 239 7.01 4.19 11.69
CA GLN A 239 8.05 3.68 10.79
C GLN A 239 7.74 3.99 9.32
N HIS A 240 8.74 4.35 8.54
CA HIS A 240 8.63 4.64 7.10
C HIS A 240 9.65 3.86 6.25
N HIS A 241 10.41 2.99 6.93
CA HIS A 241 11.41 2.05 6.43
C HIS A 241 11.50 0.88 7.43
N PRO A 242 12.17 -0.23 7.09
CA PRO A 242 12.38 -1.34 8.02
C PRO A 242 13.06 -0.90 9.32
N SER A 243 12.75 -1.53 10.46
CA SER A 243 13.40 -1.21 11.75
C SER A 243 14.90 -1.49 11.77
N SER A 244 15.38 -2.42 10.95
CA SER A 244 16.79 -2.75 10.77
C SER A 244 17.01 -3.38 9.39
N GLU A 245 18.28 -3.57 8.99
CA GLU A 245 18.62 -4.28 7.75
C GLU A 245 18.17 -5.75 7.74
N GLU A 246 17.85 -6.30 8.91
CA GLU A 246 17.31 -7.64 9.07
C GLU A 246 15.90 -7.77 8.48
N PHE A 247 15.16 -6.69 8.26
CA PHE A 247 13.80 -6.74 7.72
C PHE A 247 13.67 -6.07 6.35
N ASP A 248 12.67 -6.47 5.58
CA ASP A 248 12.36 -5.91 4.27
C ASP A 248 10.94 -5.31 4.21
N SER A 249 9.96 -5.95 4.86
CA SER A 249 8.56 -5.50 4.89
C SER A 249 7.93 -5.62 6.28
N GLY A 250 6.74 -5.07 6.48
CA GLY A 250 5.96 -5.23 7.71
C GLY A 250 4.72 -6.11 7.54
N VAL A 251 4.28 -6.74 8.63
CA VAL A 251 3.00 -7.46 8.73
C VAL A 251 2.27 -7.13 10.03
N ASP A 252 0.95 -7.27 10.04
CA ASP A 252 0.13 -7.09 11.26
C ASP A 252 0.07 -8.34 12.16
N SER A 253 0.42 -9.51 11.63
CA SER A 253 0.56 -10.77 12.35
C SER A 253 1.56 -11.67 11.62
N LEU A 254 2.43 -12.35 12.36
CA LEU A 254 3.42 -13.28 11.78
C LEU A 254 2.80 -14.63 11.37
N SER A 255 1.76 -15.09 12.09
CA SER A 255 1.15 -16.40 11.84
C SER A 255 0.00 -16.34 10.84
N CYS A 256 -0.80 -15.27 10.88
CA CYS A 256 -1.92 -15.08 9.95
C CYS A 256 -1.98 -13.61 9.52
N PRO A 257 -1.06 -13.17 8.64
CA PRO A 257 -1.06 -11.80 8.14
C PRO A 257 -2.41 -11.48 7.48
N LYS A 258 -2.94 -10.29 7.74
CA LYS A 258 -4.08 -9.72 7.01
C LYS A 258 -3.71 -8.44 6.30
N LYS A 259 -2.55 -7.87 6.64
CA LYS A 259 -1.98 -6.68 6.01
C LYS A 259 -0.49 -6.88 5.82
N TYR A 260 -0.06 -6.67 4.59
CA TYR A 260 1.33 -6.43 4.23
C TYR A 260 1.56 -4.93 4.17
N ILE A 261 2.62 -4.47 4.82
CA ILE A 261 3.11 -3.09 4.76
C ILE A 261 4.39 -3.10 3.95
N VAL A 262 4.36 -2.46 2.78
CA VAL A 262 5.56 -2.16 2.02
C VAL A 262 5.90 -0.70 2.23
N TRP A 263 7.08 -0.46 2.78
CA TRP A 263 7.54 0.88 3.15
C TRP A 263 7.59 1.82 1.95
N SER A 264 7.42 3.13 2.20
CA SER A 264 7.49 4.13 1.12
C SER A 264 8.82 4.12 0.37
N THR A 265 9.91 3.73 1.05
CA THR A 265 11.23 3.56 0.45
C THR A 265 11.31 2.39 -0.55
N HIS A 266 10.39 1.44 -0.49
CA HIS A 266 10.42 0.19 -1.27
C HIS A 266 9.21 0.02 -2.21
N MET A 267 8.16 0.86 -2.10
CA MET A 267 6.89 0.65 -2.82
C MET A 267 7.01 0.57 -4.34
N ASN A 268 7.99 1.23 -4.97
CA ASN A 268 8.19 1.21 -6.42
C ASN A 268 9.16 0.13 -6.92
N THR A 269 9.81 -0.58 -6.01
CA THR A 269 10.78 -1.63 -6.33
C THR A 269 10.29 -3.01 -5.88
N HIS A 270 9.48 -3.06 -4.83
CA HIS A 270 8.98 -4.30 -4.21
C HIS A 270 7.53 -4.63 -4.51
N VAL A 271 6.82 -3.76 -5.25
CA VAL A 271 5.42 -4.01 -5.66
C VAL A 271 5.27 -3.81 -7.16
N LEU A 272 4.81 -4.86 -7.83
CA LEU A 272 4.52 -4.86 -9.25
C LEU A 272 3.01 -5.06 -9.48
N PRO A 273 2.27 -4.05 -9.96
CA PRO A 273 0.88 -4.21 -10.37
C PRO A 273 0.80 -5.11 -11.62
N GLU A 274 0.08 -6.23 -11.51
CA GLU A 274 0.02 -7.22 -12.59
C GLU A 274 -1.38 -7.40 -13.16
N TYR A 275 -2.42 -7.32 -12.32
CA TYR A 275 -3.81 -7.41 -12.78
C TYR A 275 -4.70 -6.36 -12.14
N VAL A 276 -5.79 -6.00 -12.82
CA VAL A 276 -6.92 -5.26 -12.25
C VAL A 276 -8.15 -6.14 -12.28
N VAL A 277 -8.81 -6.28 -11.14
CA VAL A 277 -10.11 -6.97 -11.01
C VAL A 277 -11.20 -5.92 -10.81
N SER A 278 -12.12 -5.85 -11.78
CA SER A 278 -13.27 -4.95 -11.77
C SER A 278 -14.53 -5.72 -11.43
N PHE A 279 -15.28 -5.29 -10.41
CA PHE A 279 -16.42 -6.05 -9.88
C PHE A 279 -17.52 -5.13 -9.36
N ARG A 280 -18.72 -5.71 -9.23
CA ARG A 280 -19.90 -5.09 -8.62
C ARG A 280 -20.33 -5.92 -7.41
N MET A 281 -20.79 -5.23 -6.38
CA MET A 281 -21.32 -5.84 -5.16
C MET A 281 -22.34 -4.88 -4.52
N PRO A 282 -23.40 -5.37 -3.84
CA PRO A 282 -24.40 -4.54 -3.19
C PRO A 282 -23.79 -3.52 -2.23
N CYS A 283 -24.25 -2.28 -2.32
CA CYS A 283 -23.69 -1.13 -1.59
C CYS A 283 -23.99 -1.13 -0.07
N CYS A 284 -24.49 -2.22 0.50
CA CYS A 284 -24.93 -2.30 1.90
C CYS A 284 -24.05 -3.26 2.72
N LEU A 285 -22.73 -3.06 2.72
CA LEU A 285 -21.79 -3.78 3.60
C LEU A 285 -21.90 -3.35 5.08
N LYS A 286 -22.81 -2.43 5.41
CA LYS A 286 -23.02 -1.88 6.76
C LYS A 286 -23.40 -2.91 7.83
N GLY A 287 -23.79 -4.14 7.45
CA GLY A 287 -24.14 -5.20 8.42
C GLY A 287 -23.41 -6.54 8.24
N LEU A 288 -22.66 -6.75 7.14
CA LEU A 288 -22.03 -8.05 6.84
C LEU A 288 -20.50 -8.07 7.05
N LEU A 289 -19.85 -6.91 7.10
CA LEU A 289 -18.39 -6.77 7.26
C LEU A 289 -17.99 -6.20 8.62
N GLU A 290 -18.92 -6.19 9.57
CA GLU A 290 -18.70 -5.68 10.91
C GLU A 290 -18.00 -6.74 11.78
N THR A 291 -16.76 -7.05 11.40
CA THR A 291 -15.81 -7.69 12.30
C THR A 291 -14.51 -6.90 12.17
N GLN A 292 -14.32 -6.04 13.17
CA GLN A 292 -13.17 -5.15 13.39
C GLN A 292 -13.04 -3.97 12.42
N SER A 293 -13.78 -2.90 12.71
CA SER A 293 -13.35 -1.55 12.35
C SER A 293 -12.30 -1.05 13.36
N PRO A 294 -11.05 -0.73 12.98
CA PRO A 294 -10.29 0.26 13.72
C PRO A 294 -10.97 1.61 13.47
N LEU A 295 -11.42 2.24 14.56
CA LEU A 295 -11.85 3.63 14.61
C LEU A 295 -13.04 3.98 13.70
N ARG A 296 -14.23 3.71 14.24
CA ARG A 296 -15.49 4.36 13.86
C ARG A 296 -15.24 5.80 13.39
N LYS A 297 -15.54 6.09 12.11
CA LYS A 297 -16.05 7.42 11.76
C LYS A 297 -17.27 7.62 12.66
N PRO A 298 -17.33 8.65 13.52
CA PRO A 298 -18.45 8.80 14.42
C PRO A 298 -19.72 8.94 13.56
N THR A 299 -20.59 7.93 13.65
CA THR A 299 -21.98 7.94 13.13
C THR A 299 -22.87 8.88 13.96
N SER A 300 -22.30 9.56 14.96
CA SER A 300 -22.98 10.62 15.69
C SER A 300 -22.99 11.90 14.86
N PRO A 301 -24.10 12.64 14.86
CA PRO A 301 -24.20 13.93 14.17
C PRO A 301 -23.13 14.88 14.70
N TRP A 302 -22.62 15.69 13.78
CA TRP A 302 -21.50 16.57 14.06
C TRP A 302 -21.95 17.79 14.87
N MET A 303 -21.32 18.02 16.03
CA MET A 303 -21.42 19.27 16.79
C MET A 303 -20.07 20.00 16.69
N PRO A 304 -20.04 21.31 16.39
CA PRO A 304 -18.80 22.09 16.42
C PRO A 304 -18.11 22.00 17.78
N PHE A 305 -16.78 21.93 17.81
CA PHE A 305 -16.00 21.83 19.06
C PHE A 305 -16.28 22.98 20.03
N SER A 306 -16.55 24.18 19.53
CA SER A 306 -16.96 25.33 20.36
C SER A 306 -18.23 25.06 21.17
N MET A 307 -19.24 24.42 20.56
CA MET A 307 -20.48 24.07 21.26
C MET A 307 -20.27 22.90 22.21
N LEU A 308 -19.47 21.90 21.82
CA LEU A 308 -19.12 20.81 22.71
C LEU A 308 -18.44 21.32 24.00
N ILE A 309 -17.48 22.24 23.87
CA ILE A 309 -16.78 22.83 25.02
C ILE A 309 -17.74 23.62 25.90
N SER A 310 -18.68 24.36 25.30
CA SER A 310 -19.71 25.11 26.03
C SER A 310 -20.70 24.23 26.79
N GLU A 311 -21.00 23.03 26.29
CA GLU A 311 -21.85 22.08 27.03
C GLU A 311 -21.06 21.36 28.12
N LEU A 312 -19.81 21.01 27.83
CA LEU A 312 -18.92 20.40 28.82
C LEU A 312 -18.61 21.34 29.97
N SER A 313 -18.55 22.66 29.75
CA SER A 313 -18.31 23.63 30.81
C SER A 313 -19.42 23.71 31.85
N LYS A 314 -20.60 23.15 31.57
CA LYS A 314 -21.70 23.03 32.52
C LYS A 314 -21.55 21.83 33.46
N ILE A 315 -20.65 20.89 33.15
CA ILE A 315 -20.54 19.59 33.82
C ILE A 315 -19.14 19.37 34.41
N LEU A 316 -18.09 19.89 33.76
CA LEU A 316 -16.71 19.67 34.14
C LEU A 316 -16.13 20.82 35.00
N PRO A 317 -15.15 20.53 35.88
CA PRO A 317 -14.42 21.55 36.63
C PRO A 317 -13.68 22.56 35.73
N ALA A 318 -13.59 23.81 36.20
CA ALA A 318 -12.93 24.90 35.47
C ALA A 318 -11.49 24.61 35.01
N PRO A 319 -10.61 23.94 35.81
CA PRO A 319 -9.25 23.61 35.37
C PRO A 319 -9.22 22.65 34.16
N THR A 320 -10.14 21.68 34.14
CA THR A 320 -10.28 20.71 33.05
C THR A 320 -10.77 21.40 31.78
N ILE A 321 -11.73 22.31 31.90
CA ILE A 321 -12.23 23.12 30.77
C ILE A 321 -11.19 24.10 30.26
N GLY A 322 -10.38 24.68 31.14
CA GLY A 322 -9.24 25.52 30.75
C GLY A 322 -8.25 24.74 29.89
N SER A 323 -7.94 23.51 30.28
CA SER A 323 -7.06 22.61 29.50
C SER A 323 -7.65 22.26 28.14
N ILE A 324 -8.94 21.88 28.08
CA ILE A 324 -9.64 21.57 26.82
C ILE A 324 -9.69 22.80 25.89
N SER A 325 -9.94 23.98 26.45
CA SER A 325 -10.02 25.24 25.69
C SER A 325 -8.66 25.63 25.11
N LYS A 326 -7.58 25.39 25.85
CA LYS A 326 -6.19 25.57 25.37
C LYS A 326 -5.93 24.69 24.15
N TYR A 327 -6.20 23.38 24.23
CA TYR A 327 -6.00 22.48 23.08
C TYR A 327 -6.88 22.85 21.88
N HIS A 328 -8.11 23.32 22.11
CA HIS A 328 -8.95 23.81 21.02
C HIS A 328 -8.38 25.07 20.35
N LYS A 329 -7.73 25.96 21.11
CA LYS A 329 -6.98 27.11 20.56
C LYS A 329 -5.76 26.64 19.75
N ASP A 330 -4.97 25.71 20.29
CA ASP A 330 -3.81 25.15 19.59
C ASP A 330 -4.21 24.48 18.26
N TYR A 331 -5.38 23.83 18.22
CA TYR A 331 -5.95 23.29 16.98
C TYR A 331 -6.34 24.39 15.98
N LYS A 332 -6.99 25.48 16.43
CA LYS A 332 -7.31 26.63 15.56
C LYS A 332 -6.05 27.30 14.99
N GLU A 333 -4.97 27.31 15.77
CA GLU A 333 -3.66 27.81 15.38
C GLU A 333 -2.82 26.79 14.58
N LYS A 334 -3.38 25.63 14.22
CA LYS A 334 -2.74 24.54 13.46
C LYS A 334 -1.48 23.95 14.11
N LYS A 335 -1.31 24.13 15.42
CA LYS A 335 -0.19 23.56 16.21
C LYS A 335 -0.39 22.08 16.50
N ILE A 336 -1.65 21.62 16.53
CA ILE A 336 -2.01 20.22 16.74
C ILE A 336 -3.02 19.75 15.69
N SER A 337 -3.00 18.46 15.38
CA SER A 337 -3.97 17.87 14.45
C SER A 337 -5.36 17.75 15.08
N ARG A 338 -6.39 17.62 14.23
CA ARG A 338 -7.76 17.34 14.69
C ARG A 338 -7.85 16.06 15.53
N GLN A 339 -7.04 15.06 15.21
CA GLN A 339 -7.02 13.78 15.93
C GLN A 339 -6.42 13.95 17.33
N GLU A 340 -5.37 14.75 17.45
CA GLU A 340 -4.74 15.02 18.75
C GLU A 340 -5.69 15.80 19.67
N LEU A 341 -6.43 16.79 19.12
CA LEU A 341 -7.50 17.46 19.88
C LEU A 341 -8.55 16.46 20.39
N ILE A 342 -9.01 15.54 19.54
CA ILE A 342 -10.00 14.52 19.93
C ILE A 342 -9.44 13.61 21.02
N ARG A 343 -8.19 13.16 20.89
CA ARG A 343 -7.53 12.29 21.86
C ARG A 343 -7.43 12.96 23.23
N LYS A 344 -6.99 14.22 23.26
CA LYS A 344 -6.93 15.02 24.48
C LYS A 344 -8.31 15.25 25.09
N MET A 345 -9.32 15.58 24.29
CA MET A 345 -10.71 15.71 24.79
C MET A 345 -11.21 14.41 25.42
N ARG A 346 -10.96 13.25 24.79
CA ARG A 346 -11.33 11.95 25.37
C ARG A 346 -10.60 11.68 26.68
N GLN A 347 -9.33 12.07 26.80
CA GLN A 347 -8.55 11.92 28.02
C GLN A 347 -9.11 12.75 29.18
N PHE A 348 -9.51 14.00 28.94
CA PHE A 348 -10.01 14.90 29.99
C PHE A 348 -11.48 14.70 30.35
N THR A 349 -12.30 14.25 29.39
CA THR A 349 -13.76 14.15 29.55
C THR A 349 -14.25 12.71 29.71
N GLY A 350 -13.58 11.75 29.08
CA GLY A 350 -14.05 10.37 28.96
C GLY A 350 -15.15 10.19 27.91
N ASP A 351 -15.14 9.03 27.23
CA ASP A 351 -16.07 8.75 26.12
C ASP A 351 -17.54 8.70 26.56
N LYS A 352 -17.82 8.20 27.77
CA LYS A 352 -19.19 8.11 28.31
C LYS A 352 -19.86 9.49 28.39
N LEU A 353 -19.14 10.49 28.89
CA LEU A 353 -19.66 11.84 29.07
C LEU A 353 -19.76 12.58 27.73
N LEU A 354 -18.78 12.43 26.84
CA LEU A 354 -18.85 12.96 25.47
C LEU A 354 -20.09 12.47 24.73
N ILE A 355 -20.38 11.17 24.81
CA ILE A 355 -21.57 10.57 24.19
C ILE A 355 -22.85 11.13 24.81
N ALA A 356 -22.91 11.29 26.13
CA ALA A 356 -24.08 11.82 26.82
C ALA A 356 -24.41 13.26 26.37
N VAL A 357 -23.40 14.13 26.29
CA VAL A 357 -23.55 15.52 25.86
C VAL A 357 -23.96 15.65 24.38
N ILE A 358 -23.36 14.85 23.50
CA ILE A 358 -23.74 14.84 22.08
C ILE A 358 -25.17 14.34 21.89
N LYS A 359 -25.62 13.37 22.71
CA LYS A 359 -27.00 12.86 22.69
C LYS A 359 -28.00 13.88 23.25
N SER A 360 -27.68 14.59 24.33
CA SER A 360 -28.57 15.59 24.93
C SER A 360 -28.80 16.77 24.01
N PHE A 361 -27.76 17.23 23.29
CA PHE A 361 -27.85 18.31 22.32
C PHE A 361 -28.90 18.06 21.21
N ARG A 362 -29.11 16.80 20.81
CA ARG A 362 -30.12 16.44 19.79
C ARG A 362 -31.56 16.59 20.28
N LYS A 363 -31.84 16.28 21.56
CA LYS A 363 -33.18 16.41 22.13
C LYS A 363 -33.64 17.87 22.14
N THR A 364 -32.71 18.80 22.29
CA THR A 364 -32.99 20.24 22.32
C THR A 364 -33.13 20.86 20.91
N GLN A 365 -32.53 20.26 19.88
CA GLN A 365 -32.61 20.73 18.48
C GLN A 365 -33.84 20.18 17.73
N GLY A 366 -34.36 19.00 18.09
CA GLY A 366 -35.55 18.40 17.48
C GLY A 366 -36.89 18.86 18.06
N SER A 367 -36.88 19.86 18.95
CA SER A 367 -38.06 20.37 19.66
C SER A 367 -38.30 21.87 19.41
N LYS A 368 -37.74 22.41 18.31
CA LYS A 368 -37.97 23.77 17.83
C LYS A 368 -38.61 23.76 16.45
#